data_AF-A0A6S7JGP2-F1
#
_entry.id   AF-A0A6S7JGP2-F1
#
_cell.length_a   1.000
_cell.length_b   1.000
_cell.length_c   1.000
_cell.angle_alpha   90.00
_cell.angle_beta   90.00
_cell.angle_gamma   90.00
#
_symmetry.space_group_name_H-M   'P 1'
#
loop_
_entity.id
_entity.type
_entity.pdbx_description
1 polymer ?
#
loop_
_entity_poly.entity_id
_entity_poly.type
_entity_poly.pdbx_seq_one_letter_code
_entity_poly.pdbx_strand_id
1 'polypeptide(L)'
;AVCKHCKPQESLFYQKEIASLNYLEEKFSRLWTQCQECQGSLHHDVLCTSRDCPIFYMRKKTKKDLVDQHKVVARFGNCSW
;
A
#
# COMPACT_ATOMS: atom_id res chain seq x y z
N ALA A 1 13.54 -2.81 14.49
CA ALA A 1 12.69 -3.64 13.61
C ALA A 1 12.91 -5.15 13.81
N VAL A 2 14.16 -5.61 13.99
CA VAL A 2 14.50 -7.04 14.17
C VAL A 2 15.08 -7.33 15.57
N CYS A 3 15.06 -8.60 15.99
CA CYS A 3 15.68 -9.02 17.25
C CYS A 3 17.22 -9.13 17.13
N LYS A 4 17.94 -9.23 18.26
CA LYS A 4 19.42 -9.28 18.30
C LYS A 4 20.01 -10.43 17.46
N HIS A 5 19.35 -11.58 17.44
CA HIS A 5 19.79 -12.76 16.67
C HIS A 5 19.58 -12.60 15.17
N CYS A 6 18.56 -11.85 14.74
CA CYS A 6 18.22 -11.64 13.33
C CYS A 6 18.88 -10.40 12.72
N LYS A 7 19.64 -9.63 13.50
CA LYS A 7 20.34 -8.41 13.05
C LYS A 7 21.25 -8.63 11.82
N PRO A 8 22.00 -9.74 11.70
CA PRO A 8 22.80 -10.00 10.49
C PRO A 8 21.97 -10.13 9.20
N GLN A 9 20.70 -10.51 9.33
CA GLN A 9 19.77 -10.71 8.20
C GLN A 9 18.82 -9.53 8.00
N GLU A 10 19.04 -8.40 8.69
CA GLU A 10 18.16 -7.22 8.66
C GLU A 10 17.91 -6.71 7.23
N SER A 11 18.93 -6.74 6.37
CA SER A 11 18.83 -6.35 4.96
C SER A 11 17.83 -7.21 4.18
N LEU A 12 17.80 -8.52 4.44
CA LEU A 12 16.88 -9.46 3.78
C LEU A 12 15.44 -9.20 4.20
N PHE A 13 15.20 -8.95 5.49
CA PHE A 13 13.87 -8.57 5.98
C PHE A 13 13.43 -7.23 5.39
N TYR A 14 14.30 -6.24 5.36
CA TYR A 14 13.99 -4.94 4.77
C TYR A 14 13.62 -5.05 3.29
N GLN A 15 14.41 -5.76 2.49
CA GLN A 15 14.12 -5.97 1.07
C GLN A 15 12.76 -6.64 0.84
N LYS A 16 12.39 -7.62 1.68
CA LYS A 16 11.09 -8.28 1.63
C LYS A 16 9.94 -7.31 1.92
N GLU A 17 10.06 -6.51 2.97
CA GLU A 17 9.02 -5.54 3.35
C GLU A 17 8.86 -4.44 2.29
N ILE A 18 9.95 -3.98 1.68
CA ILE A 18 9.93 -3.03 0.56
C ILE A 18 9.27 -3.63 -0.67
N ALA A 19 9.59 -4.87 -1.04
CA ALA A 19 8.95 -5.55 -2.16
C ALA A 19 7.43 -5.66 -1.97
N SER A 20 6.99 -5.95 -0.74
CA SER A 20 5.57 -5.96 -0.41
C SER A 20 4.92 -4.57 -0.46
N LEU A 21 5.63 -3.51 -0.04
CA LEU A 21 5.15 -2.13 -0.13
C LEU A 21 4.94 -1.73 -1.59
N ASN A 22 5.93 -1.97 -2.46
CA ASN A 22 5.85 -1.68 -3.89
C ASN A 22 4.66 -2.37 -4.56
N TYR A 23 4.41 -3.64 -4.22
CA TYR A 23 3.24 -4.37 -4.72
C TYR A 23 1.90 -3.72 -4.29
N LEU A 24 1.80 -3.27 -3.04
CA LEU A 24 0.60 -2.59 -2.53
C LEU A 24 0.40 -1.22 -3.20
N GLU A 25 1.48 -0.47 -3.46
CA GLU A 25 1.44 0.82 -4.16
C GLU A 25 0.97 0.68 -5.61
N GLU A 26 1.48 -0.31 -6.34
CA GLU A 26 1.02 -0.60 -7.70
C GLU A 26 -0.47 -0.95 -7.71
N LYS A 27 -0.89 -1.84 -6.80
CA LYS A 27 -2.28 -2.24 -6.66
C LYS A 27 -3.18 -1.06 -6.28
N PHE A 28 -2.73 -0.20 -5.37
CA PHE A 28 -3.45 1.01 -4.99
C PHE A 28 -3.67 1.91 -6.20
N SER A 29 -2.60 2.17 -6.96
CA SER A 29 -2.63 3.03 -8.15
C SER A 29 -3.63 2.50 -9.19
N ARG A 30 -3.56 1.20 -9.52
CA ARG A 30 -4.47 0.57 -10.48
C ARG A 30 -5.95 0.66 -10.07
N LEU A 31 -6.26 0.31 -8.82
CA LEU A 31 -7.64 0.35 -8.32
C LEU A 31 -8.18 1.78 -8.24
N TRP A 32 -7.33 2.75 -7.87
CA TRP A 32 -7.73 4.13 -7.75
C TRP A 32 -8.02 4.77 -9.11
N THR A 33 -7.14 4.56 -10.10
CA THR A 33 -7.35 5.03 -11.48
C THR A 33 -8.61 4.43 -12.09
N GLN A 34 -8.85 3.12 -11.92
CA GLN A 34 -10.07 2.47 -12.41
C GLN A 34 -11.34 3.09 -11.82
N CYS A 35 -11.31 3.49 -10.55
CA CYS A 35 -12.42 4.20 -9.94
C CYS A 35 -12.62 5.62 -10.50
N GLN A 36 -11.55 6.35 -10.80
CA GLN A 36 -11.64 7.69 -11.39
C GLN A 36 -12.19 7.62 -12.83
N GLU A 37 -11.77 6.63 -13.61
CA GLU A 37 -12.31 6.35 -14.95
C GLU A 37 -13.81 5.99 -14.88
N CYS A 38 -14.19 5.12 -13.95
CA CYS A 38 -15.58 4.75 -13.73
C CYS A 38 -16.47 5.94 -13.31
N GLN A 39 -15.91 6.91 -12.59
CA GLN A 39 -16.61 8.15 -12.21
C GLN A 39 -16.66 9.16 -13.36
N GLY A 40 -15.69 9.13 -14.28
CA GLY A 40 -15.55 10.11 -15.36
C GLY A 40 -15.00 11.47 -14.92
N SER A 41 -14.47 11.59 -13.70
CA SER A 41 -13.84 12.82 -13.20
C SER A 41 -12.50 12.53 -12.56
N LEU A 42 -11.46 13.23 -13.03
CA LEU A 42 -10.10 13.14 -12.46
C LEU A 42 -9.85 14.17 -11.35
N HIS A 43 -10.64 15.25 -11.33
CA HIS A 43 -10.43 16.40 -10.43
C HIS A 43 -11.27 16.34 -9.16
N HIS A 44 -12.32 15.51 -9.12
CA HIS A 44 -13.21 15.37 -7.98
C HIS A 44 -12.93 14.07 -7.21
N ASP A 45 -13.35 14.04 -5.95
CA ASP A 45 -13.20 12.86 -5.10
C ASP A 45 -14.08 11.69 -5.56
N VAL A 46 -13.55 10.47 -5.45
CA VAL A 46 -14.28 9.23 -5.76
C VAL A 46 -15.19 8.82 -4.60
N LEU A 47 -16.47 9.19 -4.67
CA LEU A 47 -17.50 8.96 -3.63
C LEU A 47 -18.32 7.66 -3.81
N CYS A 48 -17.89 6.72 -4.66
CA CYS A 48 -18.62 5.47 -4.93
C CYS A 48 -18.80 4.60 -3.66
N THR A 49 -20.04 4.18 -3.39
CA THR A 49 -20.46 3.27 -2.30
C THR A 49 -21.24 2.04 -2.78
N SER A 50 -21.13 1.68 -4.06
CA SER A 50 -21.84 0.53 -4.62
C SER A 50 -21.39 -0.78 -3.96
N ARG A 51 -22.34 -1.52 -3.39
CA ARG A 51 -22.08 -2.80 -2.71
C ARG A 51 -21.82 -3.95 -3.69
N ASP A 52 -22.32 -3.83 -4.91
CA ASP A 52 -22.16 -4.81 -5.98
C ASP A 52 -20.86 -4.61 -6.77
N CYS A 53 -20.13 -3.52 -6.50
CA CYS A 53 -18.84 -3.27 -7.10
C CYS A 53 -17.73 -4.00 -6.32
N PRO A 54 -16.99 -4.96 -6.93
CA PRO A 54 -15.91 -5.67 -6.24
C PRO A 54 -14.76 -4.73 -5.84
N ILE A 55 -14.57 -3.62 -6.56
CA ILE A 55 -13.51 -2.64 -6.31
C ILE A 55 -13.76 -1.85 -5.03
N PHE A 56 -15.02 -1.64 -4.62
CA PHE A 56 -15.35 -0.83 -3.45
C PHE A 56 -14.63 -1.33 -2.17
N TYR A 57 -14.77 -2.62 -1.87
CA TYR A 57 -14.12 -3.23 -0.73
C TYR A 57 -12.61 -3.38 -0.94
N MET A 58 -12.17 -3.73 -2.15
CA MET A 58 -10.74 -3.86 -2.47
C MET A 58 -9.98 -2.56 -2.26
N ARG A 59 -10.51 -1.43 -2.76
CA ARG A 59 -9.94 -0.08 -2.59
C ARG A 59 -9.78 0.28 -1.11
N LYS A 60 -10.83 0.04 -0.31
CA LYS A 60 -10.82 0.34 1.12
C LYS A 60 -9.80 -0.52 1.88
N LYS A 61 -9.72 -1.80 1.54
CA LYS A 61 -8.74 -2.74 2.10
C LYS A 61 -7.32 -2.35 1.71
N THR A 62 -7.03 -2.18 0.41
CA THR A 62 -5.69 -1.83 -0.08
C THR A 62 -5.18 -0.50 0.48
N LYS A 63 -6.06 0.51 0.65
CA LYS A 63 -5.69 1.75 1.34
C LYS A 63 -5.22 1.49 2.78
N LYS A 64 -5.93 0.64 3.52
CA LYS A 64 -5.55 0.28 4.89
C LYS A 64 -4.24 -0.52 4.92
N ASP A 65 -4.14 -1.54 4.09
CA ASP A 65 -2.97 -2.41 4.00
C ASP A 65 -1.70 -1.61 3.66
N LEU A 66 -1.80 -0.65 2.73
CA LEU A 66 -0.69 0.24 2.35
C LEU A 66 -0.24 1.12 3.51
N VAL A 67 -1.18 1.74 4.24
CA VAL A 67 -0.86 2.56 5.43
C VAL A 67 -0.19 1.72 6.52
N ASP A 68 -0.66 0.49 6.74
CA ASP A 68 -0.08 -0.39 7.76
C ASP A 68 1.30 -0.91 7.34
N GLN A 69 1.51 -1.24 6.06
CA GLN A 69 2.82 -1.64 5.53
C GLN A 69 3.83 -0.50 5.60
N HIS A 70 3.43 0.73 5.29
CA HIS A 70 4.30 1.90 5.37
C HIS A 70 4.79 2.14 6.81
N LYS A 71 3.96 1.86 7.82
CA LYS A 71 4.37 1.89 9.24
C LYS A 71 5.38 0.79 9.58
N VAL A 72 5.28 -0.39 8.96
CA VAL A 72 6.25 -1.48 9.17
C VAL A 72 7.61 -1.08 8.62
N VAL A 73 7.66 -0.58 7.38
CA VAL A 73 8.90 -0.12 6.73
C VAL A 73 9.52 1.04 7.51
N ALA A 74 8.72 1.98 8.01
CA ALA A 74 9.21 3.10 8.82
C ALA A 74 9.95 2.67 10.11
N ARG A 75 9.73 1.44 10.63
CA ARG A 75 10.46 0.92 11.81
C ARG A 75 11.93 0.60 11.54
N PHE A 76 12.34 0.50 10.27
CA PHE A 76 13.74 0.28 9.87
C PHE A 76 14.54 1.59 9.81
N GLY A 77 13.88 2.75 9.93
CA GLY A 77 14.50 4.08 9.92
C GLY A 77 14.40 4.79 8.56
N ASN A 78 14.84 6.05 8.49
CA ASN A 78 14.92 6.78 7.24
C ASN A 78 16.14 6.31 6.45
N CYS A 79 15.94 5.83 5.22
CA CYS A 79 17.01 5.81 4.22
C CYS A 79 17.34 7.25 3.84
N SER A 80 18.20 7.93 4.59
CA SER A 80 18.87 9.13 4.11
C SER A 80 19.90 8.70 3.07
N TRP A 81 19.68 9.10 1.83
CA TRP A 81 20.67 9.03 0.75
C TRP A 81 21.73 10.10 0.94
#